data_AF-A0A9Q0RXG0-F1
#
_entry.id   AF-A0A9Q0RXG0-F1
#
_cell.length_a   1.000
_cell.length_b   1.000
_cell.length_c   1.000
_cell.angle_alpha   90.00
_cell.angle_beta   90.00
_cell.angle_gamma   90.00
#
_symmetry.space_group_name_H-M   'P 1'
#
loop_
_entity.id
_entity.type
_entity.pdbx_description
1 polymer ?
#
loop_
_entity_poly.entity_id
_entity_poly.type
_entity_poly.pdbx_seq_one_letter_code
_entity_poly.pdbx_strand_id
1 'polypeptide(L)' 'MTTNMYRVGDYVYFETSSSSPYQIRRIEELNKTPSGNVEAKVMCFYRRRDLPNPLVQLADKHQ' A
#
# COMPACT_ATOMS: atom_id res chain seq x y z
N MET A 1 -8.36 2.59 26.18
CA MET A 1 -7.42 3.30 25.29
C MET A 1 -7.41 2.55 23.97
N THR A 2 -7.90 3.15 22.88
CA THR A 2 -7.83 2.50 21.57
C THR A 2 -6.38 2.51 21.11
N THR A 3 -5.73 1.35 21.17
CA THR A 3 -4.41 1.11 20.63
C THR A 3 -4.39 1.46 19.14
N ASN A 4 -3.39 2.22 18.68
CA ASN A 4 -3.19 2.47 17.25
C ASN A 4 -3.12 1.12 16.51
N MET A 5 -4.08 0.87 15.63
CA MET A 5 -4.30 -0.41 14.96
C MET A 5 -3.22 -0.72 13.91
N TYR A 6 -2.51 0.29 13.42
CA TYR A 6 -1.49 0.19 12.38
C TYR A 6 -0.16 0.77 12.84
N ARG A 7 0.94 0.22 12.32
CA ARG A 7 2.33 0.57 12.63
C ARG A 7 3.17 0.65 11.36
N VAL A 8 4.31 1.33 11.46
CA VAL A 8 5.35 1.29 10.43
C VAL A 8 5.79 -0.16 10.22
N GLY A 9 5.90 -0.56 8.96
CA GLY A 9 6.21 -1.92 8.54
C GLY A 9 4.98 -2.78 8.22
N ASP A 10 3.78 -2.39 8.65
CA ASP A 10 2.55 -3.15 8.37
C ASP A 10 2.19 -3.09 6.89
N TYR A 11 1.72 -4.22 6.38
CA TYR A 11 1.07 -4.32 5.07
C TYR A 11 -0.43 -4.14 5.23
N VAL A 12 -0.99 -3.21 4.50
CA VAL A 12 -2.38 -2.77 4.65
C VAL A 12 -3.12 -2.75 3.31
N TYR A 13 -4.43 -2.94 3.37
CA TYR A 13 -5.32 -2.86 2.23
C TYR A 13 -5.84 -1.43 2.05
N PHE A 14 -5.62 -0.87 0.87
CA PHE A 14 -6.13 0.44 0.47
C PHE A 14 -7.30 0.27 -0.51
N GLU A 15 -8.40 0.93 -0.19
CA GLU A 15 -9.50 1.13 -1.12
C GLU A 15 -9.23 2.37 -1.98
N THR A 16 -9.20 2.19 -3.30
CA THR A 16 -9.09 3.31 -4.26
C THR A 16 -10.39 3.58 -5.01
N SER A 17 -11.25 2.58 -5.13
CA SER A 17 -12.59 2.66 -5.71
C SER A 17 -13.40 1.46 -5.24
N SER A 18 -14.70 1.64 -5.04
CA SER A 18 -15.60 0.57 -4.56
C SER A 18 -15.72 -0.64 -5.50
N SER A 19 -15.36 -0.48 -6.77
CA SER A 19 -15.43 -1.54 -7.79
C SER A 19 -14.11 -2.25 -8.08
N SER A 20 -12.99 -1.77 -7.52
CA SER A 20 -11.66 -2.36 -7.77
C SER A 20 -11.19 -3.13 -6.55
N PRO A 21 -10.48 -4.26 -6.72
CA PRO A 21 -9.97 -5.00 -5.57
C PRO A 21 -8.87 -4.21 -4.87
N TYR A 22 -8.82 -4.31 -3.53
CA TYR A 22 -7.90 -3.54 -2.68
C TYR A 22 -6.45 -3.59 -3.16
N GLN A 23 -5.77 -2.45 -3.02
CA GLN A 23 -4.34 -2.34 -3.25
C GLN A 23 -3.59 -2.69 -1.98
N ILE A 24 -2.42 -3.31 -2.11
CA ILE A 24 -1.55 -3.60 -0.97
C ILE A 24 -0.52 -2.48 -0.89
N ARG A 25 -0.32 -1.94 0.30
CA ARG A 25 0.72 -0.96 0.57
C ARG A 25 1.42 -1.28 1.87
N ARG A 26 2.70 -0.93 1.99
CA ARG A 26 3.45 -1.03 3.24
C ARG A 26 3.64 0.34 3.85
N ILE A 27 3.39 0.48 5.14
CA ILE A 27 3.57 1.74 5.85
C ILE A 27 5.06 1.98 6.09
N GLU A 28 5.61 3.05 5.53
CA GLU A 28 7.00 3.48 5.73
C GLU A 28 7.08 4.58 6.79
N GLU A 29 6.09 5.48 6.83
CA GLU A 29 5.96 6.49 7.89
C GLU A 29 4.48 6.66 8.25
N LEU A 30 4.19 6.92 9.53
CA LEU A 30 2.84 7.13 10.04
C LEU A 30 2.85 8.37 10.95
N ASN A 31 2.15 9.42 10.53
CA ASN A 31 2.12 10.71 11.22
C ASN A 31 0.69 11.03 11.65
N LYS A 32 0.53 11.46 12.91
CA LYS A 32 -0.74 11.99 13.39
C LYS A 32 -0.63 13.52 13.45
N THR A 33 -1.47 14.21 12.70
CA THR A 33 -1.50 15.67 12.70
C THR A 33 -2.04 16.19 14.05
N PRO A 34 -1.74 17.45 14.43
CA PRO A 34 -2.32 18.06 15.63
C PRO A 34 -3.85 18.14 15.59
N SER A 35 -4.45 18.24 14.40
CA SER A 35 -5.90 18.18 14.19
C SER A 35 -6.49 16.78 14.38
N GLY A 36 -5.65 15.75 14.54
CA GLY A 36 -6.06 14.38 14.81
C GLY A 36 -6.14 13.47 13.58
N ASN A 37 -5.89 14.00 12.37
CA ASN A 37 -5.82 13.19 11.16
C ASN A 37 -4.60 12.28 11.18
N VAL A 38 -4.70 11.14 10.51
CA VAL A 38 -3.57 10.21 10.35
C VAL A 38 -3.18 10.18 8.89
N GLU A 39 -1.91 10.44 8.64
CA GLU A 39 -1.29 10.43 7.32
C GLU A 39 -0.25 9.32 7.29
N ALA A 40 -0.23 8.55 6.20
CA ALA A 40 0.72 7.46 6.01
C ALA A 40 1.49 7.68 4.71
N LYS A 41 2.83 7.66 4.80
CA LYS A 41 3.69 7.49 3.64
C LYS A 41 3.89 6.00 3.44
N VAL A 42 3.70 5.56 2.21
CA VAL A 42 3.57 4.13 1.93
C VAL A 42 4.34 3.72 0.68
N MET A 43 4.87 2.50 0.71
CA MET A 43 5.35 1.82 -0.48
C MET A 43 4.19 1.10 -1.17
N CYS A 44 4.04 1.29 -2.48
CA CYS A 44 2.99 0.67 -3.26
C CYS A 44 3.42 -0.70 -3.80
N PHE A 45 2.56 -1.70 -3.65
CA PHE A 45 2.71 -2.99 -4.31
C PHE A 45 1.72 -3.09 -5.46
N TYR A 46 2.23 -3.41 -6.64
CA TYR A 46 1.42 -3.59 -7.84
C TYR A 46 1.23 -5.08 -8.09
N ARG A 47 0.00 -5.47 -8.42
CA ARG A 47 -0.25 -6.82 -8.91
C ARG A 47 0.28 -6.92 -10.32
N ARG A 48 0.60 -8.13 -10.74
CA ARG A 48 1.07 -8.42 -12.10
C ARG A 48 0.20 -7.80 -13.20
N ARG A 49 -1.13 -7.87 -13.06
CA ARG A 49 -2.08 -7.28 -14.03
C ARG A 49 -2.11 -5.75 -14.04
N ASP A 50 -1.63 -5.12 -12.96
CA ASP A 50 -1.59 -3.67 -12.82
C ASP A 50 -0.28 -3.11 -13.41
N LEU A 51 0.65 -3.97 -13.85
CA LEU A 51 1.92 -3.59 -14.46
C LEU A 51 1.85 -3.58 -16.00
N PRO A 52 2.57 -2.66 -16.67
CA PRO A 52 2.81 -2.71 -18.10
C PRO A 52 3.42 -4.05 -18.55
N ASN A 53 2.95 -4.60 -19.68
CA ASN A 53 3.44 -5.86 -20.25
C ASN A 53 4.97 -6.00 -20.33
N PRO A 54 5.76 -4.96 -20.71
CA PRO A 54 7.22 -5.08 -20.72
C PRO A 54 7.82 -5.35 -19.34
N LEU A 55 7.26 -4.76 -18.28
CA LEU A 55 7.73 -4.99 -16.90
C LEU A 55 7.36 -6.40 -16.42
N VAL A 56 6.20 -6.90 -16.85
CA VAL A 56 5.79 -8.27 -16.57
C VAL A 56 6.77 -9.28 -17.17
N GLN A 57 7.15 -9.10 -18.45
CA GLN A 57 8.14 -9.97 -19.11
C GLN A 57 9.52 -9.90 -18.44
N LEU A 58 9.94 -8.72 -17.99
CA LEU A 58 11.20 -8.57 -17.26
C LEU A 58 11.15 -9.29 -15.91
N ALA A 59 10.04 -9.17 -15.17
CA ALA A 59 9.87 -9.85 -13.89
C ALA A 59 9.94 -11.38 -14.03
N ASP A 60 9.34 -11.94 -15.08
CA ASP A 60 9.38 -13.39 -15.36
C ASP A 60 10.79 -13.93 -15.56
N LYS A 61 11.70 -13.11 -16.10
CA LYS A 61 13.09 -13.51 -16.35
C LYS A 61 13.91 -13.64 -15.06
N HIS A 62 13.48 -13.00 -13.98
CA HIS A 62 14.19 -12.95 -12.70
C HIS A 62 13.47 -13.73 -11.59
N GLN A 63 12.47 -14.54 -11.94
CA GLN A 63 11.79 -15.46 -11.03
C GLN A 63 12.59 -16.75 -10.85
#